data_AF-A0A0S8AZH6-F1
#
_entry.id   AF-A0A0S8AZH6-F1
#
_cell.length_a   1.000
_cell.length_b   1.000
_cell.length_c   1.000
_cell.angle_alpha   90.00
_cell.angle_beta   90.00
_cell.angle_gamma   90.00
#
_symmetry.space_group_name_H-M   'P 1'
#
loop_
_entity.id
_entity.type
_entity.pdbx_description
1 polymer ?
#
loop_
_entity_poly.entity_id
_entity_poly.type
_entity_poly.pdbx_seq_one_letter_code
_entity_poly.pdbx_strand_id
1 'polypeptide(L)' 'MAKHAEDSADTRPAFLTKTAELAVAGLFFLVGAIVIFDSVRLGAGWADDGPQPGYFPFYLGVII' A
#
# COMPACT_ATOMS: atom_id res chain seq x y z
N MET A 1 38.14 -14.37 -18.20
CA MET A 1 37.21 -13.48 -18.92
C MET A 1 35.80 -13.67 -18.36
N ALA A 2 35.54 -13.24 -17.11
CA ALA A 2 34.22 -13.35 -16.45
C ALA A 2 34.07 -12.42 -15.21
N LYS A 3 34.88 -11.36 -15.07
CA LYS A 3 34.90 -10.47 -13.88
C LYS A 3 34.51 -9.01 -14.24
N HIS A 4 33.72 -8.83 -15.29
CA HIS A 4 33.23 -7.51 -15.72
C HIS A 4 31.70 -7.45 -15.78
N ALA A 5 31.00 -8.55 -15.54
CA ALA A 5 29.54 -8.59 -15.55
C ALA A 5 28.92 -8.39 -14.14
N GLU A 6 29.70 -8.50 -13.06
CA GLU A 6 29.17 -8.39 -11.69
C GLU A 6 29.20 -6.98 -11.12
N ASP A 7 29.98 -6.05 -11.71
CA ASP A 7 30.26 -4.73 -11.13
C ASP A 7 29.27 -3.63 -11.58
N SER A 8 28.50 -3.86 -12.65
CA SER A 8 27.58 -2.86 -13.21
C SER A 8 26.17 -2.87 -12.59
N ALA A 9 25.88 -3.81 -11.69
CA ALA A 9 24.57 -3.90 -11.05
C ALA A 9 24.41 -2.94 -9.85
N ASP A 10 25.51 -2.41 -9.31
CA ASP A 10 25.56 -1.70 -8.02
C ASP A 10 25.76 -0.17 -8.15
N THR A 11 25.21 0.44 -9.21
CA THR A 11 25.16 1.91 -9.34
C THR A 11 23.77 2.37 -9.75
N ARG A 12 22.73 1.83 -9.12
CA ARG A 12 21.44 2.55 -9.08
C ARG A 12 21.57 3.60 -7.98
N PRO A 13 21.42 4.90 -8.28
CA PRO A 13 21.57 5.94 -7.25
C PRO A 13 20.58 5.62 -6.12
N ALA A 14 21.08 5.46 -4.90
CA ALA A 14 20.25 5.12 -3.74
C ALA A 14 19.03 6.06 -3.60
N PHE A 15 19.16 7.31 -4.07
CA PHE A 15 18.07 8.27 -4.17
C PHE A 15 16.92 7.83 -5.08
N LEU A 16 17.17 7.25 -6.25
CA LEU A 16 16.12 6.76 -7.15
C LEU A 16 15.34 5.61 -6.51
N THR A 17 16.03 4.71 -5.81
CA THR A 17 15.38 3.62 -5.07
C THR A 17 14.50 4.17 -3.94
N LYS A 18 15.03 5.11 -3.13
CA LYS A 18 14.25 5.74 -2.06
C LYS A 18 13.05 6.55 -2.56
N THR A 19 13.19 7.25 -3.70
CA THR A 19 12.07 7.96 -4.33
C THR A 19 11.00 6.98 -4.80
N ALA A 20 11.39 5.85 -5.39
CA ALA A 20 10.44 4.81 -5.81
C ALA A 20 9.74 4.16 -4.61
N GLU A 21 10.46 3.84 -3.53
CA GLU A 21 9.91 3.34 -2.27
C GLU A 21 8.86 4.31 -1.70
N LEU A 22 9.20 5.60 -1.64
CA LEU A 22 8.30 6.63 -1.10
C LEU A 22 7.07 6.84 -1.99
N ALA A 23 7.24 6.79 -3.31
CA ALA A 23 6.14 6.90 -4.25
C ALA A 23 5.15 5.73 -4.11
N VAL A 24 5.67 4.50 -4.00
CA VAL A 24 4.84 3.30 -3.82
C VAL A 24 4.16 3.32 -2.44
N ALA A 25 4.88 3.67 -1.38
CA ALA A 25 4.31 3.82 -0.05
C ALA A 25 3.19 4.88 -0.03
N GLY A 26 3.41 6.04 -0.66
CA GLY A 26 2.41 7.08 -0.80
C GLY A 26 1.19 6.63 -1.60
N LEU A 27 1.38 5.85 -2.67
CA LEU A 27 0.28 5.29 -3.46
C LEU A 27 -0.59 4.34 -2.62
N PHE A 28 0.03 3.39 -1.92
CA PHE A 28 -0.71 2.45 -1.06
C PHE A 28 -1.43 3.19 0.07
N PHE A 29 -0.79 4.19 0.70
CA PHE A 29 -1.41 5.03 1.71
C PHE A 29 -2.65 5.77 1.18
N LEU A 30 -2.56 6.37 -0.01
CA LEU A 30 -3.70 7.07 -0.62
C LEU A 30 -4.85 6.11 -0.94
N VAL A 31 -4.55 4.94 -1.50
CA VAL A 31 -5.56 3.92 -1.78
C VAL A 31 -6.21 3.43 -0.48
N GLY A 32 -5.42 3.12 0.55
CA GLY A 32 -5.91 2.74 1.87
C GLY A 32 -6.83 3.80 2.48
N ALA A 33 -6.44 5.08 2.42
CA ALA A 33 -7.26 6.19 2.89
C ALA A 33 -8.61 6.31 2.16
N ILE A 34 -8.62 6.13 0.84
CA ILE A 34 -9.86 6.14 0.04
C ILE A 34 -10.76 4.98 0.44
N VAL A 35 -10.20 3.77 0.58
CA VAL A 35 -10.93 2.57 0.99
C VAL A 35 -11.52 2.75 2.38
N ILE A 36 -10.77 3.27 3.36
CA ILE A 36 -11.29 3.60 4.69
C ILE A 36 -12.46 4.57 4.58
N PHE A 37 -12.30 5.67 3.84
CA PHE A 37 -13.33 6.69 3.71
C PHE A 37 -14.64 6.13 3.17
N ASP A 38 -14.58 5.34 2.09
CA ASP A 38 -15.78 4.73 1.51
C ASP A 38 -16.36 3.65 2.43
N SER A 39 -15.52 2.89 3.13
CA SER A 39 -15.96 1.88 4.11
C SER A 39 -16.72 2.50 5.28
N VAL A 40 -16.26 3.65 5.80
CA VAL A 40 -16.96 4.40 6.84
C VAL A 40 -18.30 4.92 6.32
N ARG A 41 -18.34 5.43 5.08
CA ARG A 41 -19.57 5.91 4.44
C ARG A 41 -20.59 4.80 4.21
N LEU A 42 -20.15 3.60 3.84
CA LEU A 42 -20.99 2.41 3.63
C LEU A 42 -21.41 1.73 4.95
N GLY A 43 -20.75 2.06 6.05
CA GLY A 43 -20.92 1.41 7.34
C GLY A 43 -19.90 0.29 7.55
N ALA A 44 -19.03 0.47 8.55
CA ALA A 44 -17.96 -0.45 8.91
C ALA A 44 -18.21 -1.18 10.24
N GLY A 45 -19.46 -1.26 10.68
CA GLY A 45 -19.86 -1.89 11.93
C GLY A 45 -20.32 -3.35 11.78
N TRP A 46 -20.68 -3.96 12.91
CA TRP A 46 -21.36 -5.24 12.96
C TRP A 46 -22.81 -5.00 13.39
N ALA A 47 -23.76 -5.37 12.55
CA ALA A 47 -25.19 -5.26 12.80
C ALA A 47 -25.76 -6.60 13.28
N ASP A 48 -27.04 -6.60 13.70
CA ASP A 48 -27.70 -7.79 14.23
C ASP A 48 -27.82 -8.93 13.20
N ASP A 49 -27.80 -8.60 11.91
CA ASP A 49 -27.82 -9.52 10.77
C ASP A 49 -26.43 -9.86 10.22
N GLY A 50 -25.36 -9.27 10.74
CA GLY A 50 -23.97 -9.58 10.36
C GLY A 50 -23.08 -8.36 10.10
N PRO A 51 -21.89 -8.58 9.51
CA PRO A 51 -20.97 -7.50 9.20
C PRO A 51 -21.52 -6.61 8.08
N GLN A 52 -21.42 -5.31 8.27
CA GLN A 52 -21.82 -4.34 7.24
C GLN A 52 -20.86 -4.41 6.04
N PRO A 53 -21.28 -3.94 4.85
CA PRO A 53 -20.46 -4.00 3.64
C PRO A 53 -19.08 -3.34 3.76
N GLY A 54 -18.97 -2.28 4.57
CA GLY A 54 -17.72 -1.58 4.84
C GLY A 54 -16.85 -2.25 5.90
N TYR A 55 -17.34 -3.25 6.65
CA TYR A 55 -16.61 -3.82 7.78
C TYR A 55 -15.27 -4.43 7.34
N PHE A 56 -15.29 -5.33 6.36
CA PHE A 56 -14.09 -5.97 5.83
C PHE A 56 -13.10 -4.98 5.18
N PRO A 57 -13.49 -4.14 4.20
CA PRO A 57 -12.57 -3.23 3.55
C PRO A 57 -12.00 -2.16 4.51
N PHE A 58 -12.71 -1.79 5.58
CA PHE A 58 -12.18 -0.88 6.60
C PHE A 58 -10.88 -1.41 7.24
N TYR A 59 -10.87 -2.67 7.71
CA TYR A 59 -9.66 -3.25 8.31
C TYR A 59 -8.53 -3.44 7.31
N LEU A 60 -8.84 -3.75 6.04
CA LEU A 60 -7.82 -3.79 4.99
C LEU A 60 -7.21 -2.41 4.75
N GLY A 61 -8.02 -1.35 4.74
CA GLY A 61 -7.52 0.01 4.61
C GLY A 61 -6.65 0.45 5.78
N VAL A 62 -6.92 -0.04 7.01
CA VAL A 62 -6.14 0.30 8.22
C VAL A 62 -4.79 -0.43 8.30
N ILE A 63 -4.69 -1.65 7.75
CA ILE A 63 -3.43 -2.44 7.79
C ILE A 63 -2.46 -2.09 6.67
N ILE A 64 -2.96 -1.50 5.58
CA ILE A 64 -2.16 -0.95 4.48
C ILE A 64 -1.50 0.35 4.91
#